data_AF-A0A1I4DV68-F1
#
_entry.id   AF-A0A1I4DV68-F1
#
_cell.length_a   1.000
_cell.length_b   1.000
_cell.length_c   1.000
_cell.angle_alpha   90.00
_cell.angle_beta   90.00
_cell.angle_gamma   90.00
#
_symmetry.space_group_name_H-M   'P 1'
#
loop_
_entity.id
_entity.type
_entity.pdbx_description
1 polymer ?
#
loop_
_entity_poly.entity_id
_entity_poly.type
_entity_poly.pdbx_seq_one_letter_code
_entity_poly.pdbx_strand_id
1 'polypeptide(L)'
;MAGPLAPTRTPETTVEERGDLDRPWVTIVWNDPVNLMTYVTYVLQELFGYDEPTATTLMLQVHHEGRAIVSSGPRERMEHDTSRLHAYGLWASYQRDS
;
A
#
# COMPACT_ATOMS: atom_id res chain seq x y z
N MET A 1 -17.75 8.65 56.45
CA MET A 1 -16.81 7.55 56.14
C MET A 1 -17.13 7.06 54.73
N ALA A 2 -16.33 7.49 53.75
CA ALA A 2 -16.52 7.17 52.34
C ALA A 2 -15.84 5.82 52.02
N GLY A 3 -16.61 4.85 51.54
CA GLY A 3 -16.09 3.59 50.98
C GLY A 3 -15.77 3.75 49.50
N PRO A 4 -14.77 3.03 48.95
CA PRO A 4 -14.21 3.31 47.63
C PRO A 4 -15.16 2.89 46.51
N LEU A 5 -15.26 3.74 45.49
CA LEU A 5 -15.92 3.47 44.22
C LEU A 5 -15.16 2.37 43.48
N ALA A 6 -15.84 1.25 43.21
CA ALA A 6 -15.32 0.22 42.30
C ALA A 6 -15.15 0.83 40.90
N PRO A 7 -14.06 0.52 40.17
CA PRO A 7 -13.89 1.00 38.81
C PRO A 7 -14.93 0.35 37.90
N THR A 8 -15.80 1.16 37.33
CA THR A 8 -16.67 0.76 36.21
C THR A 8 -15.77 0.29 35.07
N ARG A 9 -15.82 -1.01 34.76
CA ARG A 9 -15.22 -1.58 33.56
C ARG A 9 -15.95 -0.98 32.35
N THR A 10 -15.31 -0.03 31.68
CA THR A 10 -15.72 0.41 30.35
C THR A 10 -15.77 -0.84 29.46
N PRO A 11 -16.88 -1.13 28.76
CA PRO A 11 -16.82 -2.12 27.70
C PRO A 11 -15.83 -1.59 26.67
N GLU A 12 -14.71 -2.28 26.50
CA GLU A 12 -13.88 -2.15 25.31
C GLU A 12 -14.82 -2.38 24.14
N THR A 13 -15.14 -1.30 23.42
CA THR A 13 -15.86 -1.36 22.16
C THR A 13 -14.98 -2.13 21.18
N THR A 14 -15.10 -3.47 21.18
CA THR A 14 -14.59 -4.33 20.12
C THR A 14 -15.50 -4.18 18.92
N VAL A 15 -15.44 -3.02 18.28
CA VAL A 15 -16.09 -2.76 16.99
C VAL A 15 -14.97 -2.32 16.08
N GLU A 16 -14.62 -3.19 15.14
CA GLU A 16 -13.81 -3.00 13.91
C GLU A 16 -12.77 -4.12 13.67
N GLU A 17 -13.15 -5.39 13.73
CA GLU A 17 -12.32 -6.48 13.15
C GLU A 17 -13.03 -7.27 12.03
N ARG A 18 -14.35 -7.11 11.86
CA ARG A 18 -15.12 -7.89 10.87
C ARG A 18 -15.11 -7.34 9.45
N GLY A 19 -14.74 -6.07 9.25
CA GLY A 19 -14.65 -5.44 7.92
C GLY A 19 -13.24 -5.43 7.32
N ASP A 20 -12.25 -5.93 8.06
CA ASP A 20 -10.82 -5.75 7.79
C ASP A 20 -10.21 -6.98 7.06
N LEU A 21 -10.91 -8.12 7.09
CA LEU A 21 -10.54 -9.36 6.41
C LEU A 21 -10.93 -9.38 4.92
N ASP A 22 -11.95 -8.62 4.54
CA ASP A 22 -12.49 -8.60 3.17
C ASP A 22 -11.74 -7.64 2.24
N ARG A 23 -10.85 -6.80 2.79
CA ARG A 23 -10.15 -5.78 2.00
C ARG A 23 -8.85 -6.34 1.44
N PRO A 24 -8.62 -6.21 0.12
CA PRO A 24 -7.35 -6.64 -0.47
C PRO A 24 -6.21 -5.78 0.08
N TRP A 25 -5.03 -6.39 0.17
CA TRP A 25 -3.80 -5.62 0.34
C TRP A 25 -3.42 -5.02 -0.99
N VAL A 26 -2.80 -3.85 -0.95
CA VAL A 26 -2.34 -3.12 -2.13
C VAL A 26 -0.87 -2.80 -2.02
N THR A 27 -0.14 -2.86 -3.13
CA THR A 27 1.22 -2.35 -3.26
C THR A 27 1.16 -0.94 -3.86
N ILE A 28 1.83 0.01 -3.20
CA ILE A 28 1.84 1.42 -3.54
C ILE A 28 3.27 1.81 -3.92
N VAL A 29 3.44 2.48 -5.05
CA VAL A 29 4.68 3.15 -5.44
C VAL A 29 4.55 4.64 -5.14
N TRP A 30 5.60 5.23 -4.57
CA TRP A 30 5.67 6.64 -4.17
C TRP A 30 6.56 7.43 -5.11
N ASN A 31 6.26 8.72 -5.25
CA ASN A 31 7.09 9.64 -6.03
C ASN A 31 8.40 9.91 -5.28
N ASP A 32 9.51 9.85 -6.00
CA ASP A 32 10.84 10.12 -5.46
C ASP A 32 11.63 11.03 -6.42
N PRO A 33 12.59 11.83 -5.90
CA PRO A 33 13.34 12.78 -6.73
C PRO A 33 14.52 12.14 -7.48
N VAL A 34 14.75 10.84 -7.34
CA VAL A 34 15.95 10.15 -7.85
C VAL A 34 15.65 9.41 -9.15
N ASN A 35 14.53 8.70 -9.22
CA ASN A 35 14.17 7.86 -10.36
C ASN A 35 13.52 8.67 -11.49
N LEU A 36 13.94 8.39 -12.72
CA LEU A 36 13.35 8.99 -13.92
C LEU A 36 11.99 8.35 -14.26
N MET A 37 11.07 9.11 -14.83
CA MET A 37 9.76 8.63 -15.31
C MET A 37 9.89 7.38 -16.20
N THR A 38 10.82 7.42 -17.16
CA THR A 38 11.06 6.31 -18.09
C THR A 38 11.54 5.05 -17.38
N TYR A 39 12.31 5.20 -16.31
CA TYR A 39 12.76 4.08 -15.49
C TYR A 39 11.61 3.49 -14.68
N VAL A 40 10.79 4.33 -14.04
CA VAL A 40 9.58 3.87 -13.32
C VAL A 40 8.66 3.09 -14.27
N THR A 41 8.37 3.64 -15.45
CA THR A 41 7.56 2.96 -16.48
C THR A 41 8.16 1.62 -16.92
N TYR A 42 9.49 1.54 -17.12
CA TYR A 42 10.17 0.28 -17.43
C TYR A 42 9.98 -0.76 -16.33
N VAL A 43 10.21 -0.38 -15.06
CA VAL A 43 10.10 -1.31 -13.93
C VAL A 43 8.66 -1.81 -13.76
N LEU A 44 7.65 -0.95 -13.98
CA LEU A 44 6.25 -1.37 -13.93
C LEU A 44 5.90 -2.39 -15.02
N GLN A 45 6.45 -2.25 -16.22
CA GLN A 45 6.29 -3.25 -17.29
C GLN A 45 7.00 -4.55 -16.92
N GLU A 46 8.26 -4.49 -16.45
CA GLU A 46 9.06 -5.67 -16.15
C GLU A 46 8.53 -6.48 -14.95
N LEU A 47 8.08 -5.79 -13.88
CA LEU A 47 7.65 -6.47 -12.65
C LEU A 47 6.22 -7.00 -12.69
N PHE A 48 5.32 -6.26 -13.34
CA PHE A 48 3.87 -6.52 -13.34
C PHE A 48 3.32 -6.94 -14.70
N GLY A 49 4.13 -6.85 -15.77
CA GLY A 49 3.71 -7.22 -17.13
C GLY A 49 2.72 -6.23 -17.75
N TYR A 50 2.68 -4.98 -17.27
CA TYR A 50 1.86 -3.95 -17.88
C TYR A 50 2.34 -3.60 -19.28
N ASP A 51 1.42 -3.22 -20.14
CA ASP A 51 1.74 -2.58 -21.41
C ASP A 51 2.19 -1.12 -21.21
N GLU A 52 2.93 -0.58 -22.17
CA GLU A 52 3.49 0.78 -22.10
C GLU A 52 2.44 1.85 -21.75
N PRO A 53 1.21 1.87 -22.32
CA PRO A 53 0.19 2.86 -21.95
C PRO A 53 -0.25 2.77 -20.49
N THR A 54 -0.46 1.57 -19.97
CA THR A 54 -0.86 1.37 -18.56
C THR A 54 0.26 1.77 -17.62
N ALA A 55 1.49 1.33 -17.90
CA ALA A 55 2.65 1.68 -17.09
C ALA A 55 2.93 3.19 -17.11
N THR A 56 2.71 3.86 -18.25
CA THR A 56 2.82 5.31 -18.36
C THR A 56 1.75 6.02 -17.53
N THR A 57 0.51 5.53 -17.55
CA THR A 57 -0.58 6.09 -16.76
C THR A 57 -0.29 6.01 -15.26
N LEU A 58 0.14 4.84 -14.78
CA LEU A 58 0.52 4.63 -13.38
C LEU A 58 1.72 5.49 -12.98
N MET A 59 2.73 5.60 -13.84
CA MET A 59 3.87 6.48 -13.61
C MET A 59 3.45 7.96 -13.50
N LEU A 60 2.57 8.43 -14.38
CA LEU A 60 2.05 9.80 -14.31
C LEU A 60 1.25 10.04 -13.04
N GLN A 61 0.52 9.02 -12.57
CA GLN A 61 -0.16 9.08 -11.29
C GLN A 61 0.83 9.21 -10.13
N VAL A 62 1.90 8.41 -10.11
CA VAL A 62 2.99 8.58 -9.14
C VAL A 62 3.52 10.00 -9.18
N HIS A 63 3.83 10.54 -10.37
CA HIS A 63 4.42 11.86 -10.50
C HIS A 63 3.50 13.02 -10.05
N HIS A 64 2.23 12.99 -10.43
CA HIS A 64 1.29 14.08 -10.15
C HIS A 64 0.59 13.96 -8.79
N GLU A 65 0.24 12.74 -8.37
CA GLU A 65 -0.52 12.48 -7.14
C GLU A 65 0.39 12.08 -5.97
N GLY A 66 1.69 11.88 -6.23
CA GLY A 66 2.68 11.49 -5.23
C GLY A 66 2.71 9.98 -4.96
N ARG A 67 1.73 9.22 -5.46
CA ARG A 67 1.65 7.75 -5.32
C ARG A 67 0.74 7.11 -6.35
N ALA A 68 0.90 5.81 -6.57
CA ALA A 68 -0.05 4.99 -7.33
C ALA A 68 -0.13 3.56 -6.76
N ILE A 69 -1.32 2.95 -6.84
CA ILE A 69 -1.50 1.52 -6.54
C ILE A 69 -1.11 0.73 -7.79
N VAL A 70 -0.17 -0.21 -7.65
CA VAL A 70 0.40 -0.97 -8.76
C VAL A 70 0.07 -2.46 -8.73
N SER A 71 -0.46 -2.97 -7.61
CA SER A 71 -0.87 -4.37 -7.47
C SER A 71 -1.86 -4.48 -6.31
N SER A 72 -2.77 -5.44 -6.37
CA SER A 72 -3.68 -5.78 -5.27
C SER A 72 -3.84 -7.30 -5.11
N GLY A 73 -4.03 -7.77 -3.89
CA GLY A 73 -4.20 -9.18 -3.61
C GLY A 73 -3.92 -9.59 -2.17
N PRO A 74 -3.54 -10.87 -1.94
CA PRO A 74 -3.15 -11.35 -0.62
C PRO A 74 -1.91 -10.62 -0.10
N ARG A 75 -1.83 -10.48 1.22
CA ARG A 75 -0.72 -9.80 1.90
C ARG A 75 0.66 -10.26 1.45
N GLU A 76 0.87 -11.58 1.39
CA GLU A 76 2.15 -12.20 1.01
C GLU A 76 2.61 -11.76 -0.39
N ARG A 77 1.67 -11.69 -1.35
CA ARG A 77 1.99 -11.22 -2.70
C ARG A 77 2.38 -9.75 -2.69
N MET A 78 1.69 -8.91 -1.91
CA MET A 78 2.00 -7.47 -1.86
C MET A 78 3.35 -7.22 -1.18
N GLU A 79 3.68 -7.98 -0.14
CA GLU A 79 4.99 -7.99 0.52
C GLU A 79 6.11 -8.36 -0.46
N HIS A 80 5.88 -9.40 -1.27
CA HIS A 80 6.81 -9.81 -2.30
C HIS A 80 6.97 -8.75 -3.41
N ASP A 81 5.88 -8.17 -3.89
CA ASP A 81 5.90 -7.13 -4.92
C ASP A 81 6.61 -5.86 -4.41
N THR A 82 6.38 -5.44 -3.17
CA THR A 82 7.12 -4.33 -2.52
C THR A 82 8.61 -4.64 -2.43
N SER A 83 8.99 -5.86 -2.05
CA SER A 83 10.40 -6.28 -1.97
C SER A 83 11.09 -6.23 -3.33
N ARG A 84 10.39 -6.65 -4.40
CA ARG A 84 10.89 -6.53 -5.79
C ARG A 84 11.08 -5.07 -6.17
N LEU A 85 10.10 -4.20 -5.90
CA LEU A 85 10.22 -2.76 -6.18
C LEU A 85 11.41 -2.11 -5.47
N HIS A 86 11.64 -2.45 -4.20
CA HIS A 86 12.81 -1.98 -3.45
C HIS A 86 14.12 -2.46 -4.06
N ALA A 87 14.18 -3.71 -4.54
CA ALA A 87 15.35 -4.23 -5.23
C ALA A 87 15.67 -3.48 -6.54
N TYR A 88 14.65 -2.91 -7.19
CA TYR A 88 14.78 -2.02 -8.35
C TYR A 88 15.05 -0.55 -7.97
N GLY A 89 15.15 -0.23 -6.68
CA GLY A 89 15.42 1.12 -6.18
C GLY A 89 14.21 2.05 -6.16
N LEU A 90 12.99 1.52 -6.34
CA LEU A 90 11.75 2.31 -6.22
C LEU A 90 11.29 2.37 -4.77
N TRP A 91 10.77 3.53 -4.37
CA TRP A 91 10.09 3.64 -3.08
C TRP A 91 8.69 3.04 -3.17
N ALA A 92 8.48 1.94 -2.44
CA ALA A 92 7.18 1.28 -2.36
C ALA A 92 6.78 0.93 -0.91
N SER A 93 5.48 0.75 -0.69
CA SER A 93 4.91 0.19 0.54
C SER A 93 3.76 -0.74 0.21
N TYR A 94 3.29 -1.51 1.18
CA TYR A 94 2.04 -2.26 1.08
C TYR A 94 1.15 -1.94 2.27
N GLN A 95 -0.16 -1.88 2.05
CA GLN A 95 -1.14 -1.61 3.11
C GLN A 95 -2.46 -2.31 2.79
N ARG A 96 -3.36 -2.39 3.78
CA ARG A 96 -4.75 -2.73 3.50
C ARG A 96 -5.44 -1.54 2.85
N ASP A 97 -6.27 -1.83 1.85
CA ASP A 97 -7.14 -0.81 1.27
C ASP A 97 -8.10 -0.27 2.36
N SER A 98 -8.36 1.04 2.36
CA SER A 98 -9.08 1.76 3.44
C SER A 98 -10.55 2.04 3.12
#